data_AF-A0A6M1N4I3-F1
#
_entry.id   AF-A0A6M1N4I3-F1
#
_cell.length_a   1.000
_cell.length_b   1.000
_cell.length_c   1.000
_cell.angle_alpha   90.00
_cell.angle_beta   90.00
_cell.angle_gamma   90.00
#
_symmetry.space_group_name_H-M   'P 1'
#
loop_
_entity.id
_entity.type
_entity.pdbx_description
1 polymer ?
#
loop_
_entity_poly.entity_id
_entity_poly.type
_entity_poly.pdbx_seq_one_letter_code
_entity_poly.pdbx_strand_id
1 'polypeptide(L)'
;MNLKVLSDTKDLRTGTNVIYAQTDINSYLKLVGEDFDRFGIQRKKEKHKGYIRLKSDLEKGALIPTITLAINPDNVNRYTPLIEEKKYEDVERLLKADVDNIYILDGLQRTYIINGIIKEEKNLEQNLLLEIWLEPNIDHLIYRLIVLNSGQKPMSMRHQLELLFMTMKSNLIKKIPSLKLIQENEEDRRSNANEFAFDRIVLAYKAFLMKSTEIDKNNVVSEKFMEDEILDSEEEFLSTNYDIFAKYLSKYCELDCLVFDKIYRDSINRHRNWLADTNVLISFFSSVGRFTNDPKKTFRTNEAINNLKNVLEESQPGDDPLRLKYMDQLKTEKADPKKYNVGFATRKLISSGFYEYFRSSGEESMESCWTISASEL
;
A
#
# COMPACT_ATOMS: atom_id res chain seq x y z
N MET A 1 -26.60 -17.47 -1.51
CA MET A 1 -25.96 -16.72 -2.62
C MET A 1 -26.12 -17.54 -3.88
N ASN A 2 -26.68 -16.95 -4.94
CA ASN A 2 -26.75 -17.53 -6.27
C ASN A 2 -25.46 -17.17 -7.03
N LEU A 3 -24.61 -18.17 -7.20
CA LEU A 3 -23.35 -18.09 -7.91
C LEU A 3 -23.24 -19.39 -8.70
N LYS A 4 -23.01 -19.27 -10.01
CA LYS A 4 -22.89 -20.39 -10.92
C LYS A 4 -21.57 -20.30 -11.66
N VAL A 5 -20.70 -21.28 -11.49
CA VAL A 5 -19.49 -21.41 -12.30
C VAL A 5 -19.91 -21.86 -13.71
N LEU A 6 -19.47 -21.11 -14.72
CA LEU A 6 -19.78 -21.35 -16.13
C LEU A 6 -18.73 -22.23 -16.79
N SER A 7 -17.44 -21.94 -16.51
CA SER A 7 -16.29 -22.65 -17.06
C SER A 7 -15.01 -22.23 -16.34
N ASP A 8 -13.92 -22.94 -16.61
CA ASP A 8 -12.56 -22.57 -16.23
C ASP A 8 -11.63 -22.49 -17.45
N THR A 9 -10.50 -21.82 -17.30
CA THR A 9 -9.40 -21.78 -18.26
C THR A 9 -8.06 -21.60 -17.54
N LYS A 10 -6.97 -21.58 -18.30
CA LYS A 10 -5.62 -21.38 -17.78
C LYS A 10 -4.94 -20.24 -18.50
N ASP A 11 -4.42 -19.26 -17.76
CA ASP A 11 -3.47 -18.30 -18.29
C ASP A 11 -2.16 -19.05 -18.58
N LEU A 12 -1.78 -19.12 -19.85
CA LEU A 12 -0.62 -19.90 -20.27
C LEU A 12 0.71 -19.20 -19.97
N ARG A 13 0.70 -17.88 -19.73
CA ARG A 13 1.94 -17.15 -19.43
C ARG A 13 2.45 -17.47 -18.02
N THR A 14 1.54 -17.49 -17.06
CA THR A 14 1.80 -17.63 -15.62
C THR A 14 1.41 -19.02 -15.10
N GLY A 15 0.59 -19.75 -15.87
CA GLY A 15 0.01 -21.01 -15.45
C GLY A 15 -1.18 -20.86 -14.49
N THR A 16 -1.74 -19.65 -14.34
CA THR A 16 -2.86 -19.40 -13.41
C THR A 16 -4.15 -20.07 -13.86
N ASN A 17 -4.87 -20.70 -12.91
CA ASN A 17 -6.25 -21.14 -13.17
C ASN A 17 -7.24 -19.97 -13.03
N VAL A 18 -8.18 -19.87 -13.97
CA VAL A 18 -9.15 -18.78 -14.04
C VAL A 18 -10.55 -19.36 -14.17
N ILE A 19 -11.46 -18.91 -13.31
CA ILE A 19 -12.87 -19.34 -13.31
C ILE A 19 -13.73 -18.23 -13.88
N TYR A 20 -14.65 -18.57 -14.78
CA TYR A 20 -15.73 -17.69 -15.20
C TYR A 20 -17.01 -18.08 -14.49
N ALA A 21 -17.68 -17.12 -13.88
CA ALA A 21 -18.91 -17.35 -13.12
C ALA A 21 -19.98 -16.30 -13.42
N GLN A 22 -21.23 -16.65 -13.14
CA GLN A 22 -22.38 -15.76 -13.19
C GLN A 22 -23.02 -15.64 -11.82
N THR A 23 -23.46 -14.45 -11.44
CA THR A 23 -24.14 -14.20 -10.16
C THR A 23 -25.14 -13.06 -10.27
N ASP A 24 -26.14 -13.03 -9.39
CA ASP A 24 -27.00 -11.87 -9.23
C ASP A 24 -26.30 -10.77 -8.42
N ILE A 25 -26.80 -9.53 -8.52
CA ILE A 25 -26.18 -8.35 -7.90
C ILE A 25 -26.07 -8.48 -6.37
N ASN A 26 -27.10 -9.01 -5.71
CA ASN A 26 -27.10 -9.13 -4.24
C ASN A 26 -26.12 -10.21 -3.79
N SER A 27 -26.04 -11.32 -4.52
CA SER A 27 -25.05 -12.37 -4.25
C SER A 27 -23.64 -11.90 -4.52
N TYR A 28 -23.40 -11.09 -5.56
CA TYR A 28 -22.12 -10.46 -5.82
C TYR A 28 -21.68 -9.56 -4.65
N LEU A 29 -22.54 -8.64 -4.18
CA LEU A 29 -22.21 -7.76 -3.05
C LEU A 29 -21.92 -8.55 -1.77
N LYS A 30 -22.62 -9.65 -1.54
CA LYS A 30 -22.32 -10.58 -0.43
C LYS A 30 -20.99 -11.31 -0.62
N LEU A 31 -20.63 -11.66 -1.85
CA LEU A 31 -19.38 -12.34 -2.19
C LEU A 31 -18.15 -11.46 -1.92
N VAL A 32 -18.24 -10.16 -2.26
CA VAL A 32 -17.15 -9.20 -2.01
C VAL A 32 -17.15 -8.59 -0.61
N GLY A 33 -18.24 -8.79 0.16
CA GLY A 33 -18.41 -8.30 1.53
C GLY A 33 -18.79 -6.83 1.64
N GLU A 34 -19.28 -6.40 2.81
CA GLU A 34 -19.69 -4.99 3.04
C GLU A 34 -18.52 -4.01 2.98
N ASP A 35 -17.37 -4.48 3.43
CA ASP A 35 -16.09 -3.81 3.28
C ASP A 35 -15.43 -4.22 1.96
N PHE A 36 -16.11 -4.33 0.82
CA PHE A 36 -15.40 -4.60 -0.44
C PHE A 36 -14.34 -3.51 -0.79
N ASP A 37 -14.41 -2.38 -0.07
CA ASP A 37 -13.36 -1.38 0.08
C ASP A 37 -12.67 -1.47 1.47
N ARG A 38 -12.23 -2.68 1.92
CA ARG A 38 -11.63 -2.93 3.27
C ARG A 38 -10.49 -1.98 3.62
N PHE A 39 -9.96 -1.30 2.62
CA PHE A 39 -8.81 -0.42 2.69
C PHE A 39 -9.16 1.06 2.55
N GLY A 40 -10.46 1.38 2.57
CA GLY A 40 -10.98 2.72 2.83
C GLY A 40 -10.24 3.79 2.05
N ILE A 41 -10.15 3.66 0.73
CA ILE A 41 -9.61 4.77 -0.04
C ILE A 41 -10.74 5.78 -0.07
N GLN A 42 -10.62 6.77 0.81
CA GLN A 42 -11.45 7.95 0.86
C GLN A 42 -11.30 8.73 -0.44
N ARG A 43 -11.89 8.20 -1.52
CA ARG A 43 -12.18 8.97 -2.70
C ARG A 43 -13.15 10.02 -2.22
N LYS A 44 -12.74 11.29 -2.30
CA LYS A 44 -13.69 12.29 -2.78
C LYS A 44 -14.35 11.63 -4.00
N LYS A 45 -15.61 11.19 -3.87
CA LYS A 45 -16.39 10.63 -4.97
C LYS A 45 -16.09 11.50 -6.18
N GLU A 46 -15.28 11.01 -7.11
CA GLU A 46 -14.99 11.79 -8.29
C GLU A 46 -16.35 11.94 -8.98
N LYS A 47 -16.89 13.15 -9.00
CA LYS A 47 -18.16 13.47 -9.65
C LYS A 47 -17.93 13.47 -11.16
N HIS A 48 -17.50 12.34 -11.70
CA HIS A 48 -17.27 12.17 -13.11
C HIS A 48 -18.62 11.94 -13.81
N LYS A 49 -18.91 12.70 -14.87
CA LYS A 49 -20.17 12.57 -15.65
C LYS A 49 -20.40 11.13 -16.14
N GLY A 50 -19.32 10.38 -16.39
CA GLY A 50 -19.40 8.96 -16.78
C GLY A 50 -20.09 8.05 -15.77
N TYR A 51 -20.01 8.34 -14.46
CA TYR A 51 -20.67 7.52 -13.44
C TYR A 51 -22.18 7.71 -13.41
N ILE A 52 -22.66 8.91 -13.75
CA ILE A 52 -24.11 9.18 -13.88
C ILE A 52 -24.67 8.35 -15.04
N ARG A 53 -23.95 8.29 -16.16
CA ARG A 53 -24.35 7.49 -17.32
C ARG A 53 -24.34 6.00 -17.02
N LEU A 54 -23.24 5.47 -16.45
CA LEU A 54 -23.14 4.05 -16.07
C LEU A 54 -24.24 3.65 -15.08
N LYS A 55 -24.54 4.50 -14.10
CA LYS A 55 -25.67 4.30 -13.19
C LYS A 55 -26.99 4.18 -13.95
N SER A 56 -27.29 5.14 -14.84
CA SER A 56 -28.51 5.09 -15.65
C SER A 56 -28.58 3.86 -16.56
N ASP A 57 -27.45 3.41 -17.10
CA ASP A 57 -27.41 2.24 -17.99
C ASP A 57 -27.63 0.94 -17.19
N LEU A 58 -27.02 0.81 -16.01
CA LEU A 58 -27.26 -0.30 -15.08
C LEU A 58 -28.73 -0.39 -14.66
N GLU A 59 -29.35 0.75 -14.30
CA GLU A 59 -30.78 0.81 -13.96
C GLU A 59 -31.69 0.38 -15.12
N LYS A 60 -31.21 0.46 -16.37
CA LYS A 60 -31.91 -0.01 -17.58
C LYS A 60 -31.57 -1.46 -17.95
N GLY A 61 -30.80 -2.17 -17.14
CA GLY A 61 -30.41 -3.56 -17.39
C GLY A 61 -29.20 -3.73 -18.32
N ALA A 62 -28.36 -2.70 -18.47
CA ALA A 62 -27.14 -2.85 -19.27
C ALA A 62 -26.17 -3.84 -18.62
N LEU A 63 -25.70 -4.81 -19.41
CA LEU A 63 -24.59 -5.68 -19.01
C LEU A 63 -23.30 -4.86 -18.98
N ILE A 64 -22.62 -4.87 -17.83
CA ILE A 64 -21.30 -4.26 -17.68
C ILE A 64 -20.18 -5.25 -18.03
N PRO A 65 -18.98 -4.77 -18.37
CA PRO A 65 -17.81 -5.64 -18.49
C PRO A 65 -17.60 -6.47 -17.21
N THR A 66 -16.98 -7.63 -17.36
CA THR A 66 -16.72 -8.59 -16.27
C THR A 66 -16.03 -7.94 -15.08
N ILE A 67 -16.43 -8.32 -13.88
CA ILE A 67 -15.69 -7.95 -12.66
C ILE A 67 -14.63 -9.01 -12.42
N THR A 68 -13.38 -8.58 -12.28
CA THR A 68 -12.26 -9.49 -12.04
C THR A 68 -12.01 -9.57 -10.53
N LEU A 69 -12.03 -10.79 -10.01
CA LEU A 69 -11.76 -11.13 -8.63
C LEU A 69 -10.47 -11.96 -8.53
N ALA A 70 -9.82 -11.93 -7.38
CA ALA A 70 -8.76 -12.87 -7.01
C ALA A 70 -9.06 -13.51 -5.67
N ILE A 71 -8.65 -14.77 -5.55
CA ILE A 71 -8.57 -15.45 -4.27
C ILE A 71 -7.23 -15.13 -3.63
N ASN A 72 -7.23 -14.96 -2.30
CA ASN A 72 -6.02 -14.84 -1.51
C ASN A 72 -5.05 -15.98 -1.86
N PRO A 73 -3.80 -15.67 -2.27
CA PRO A 73 -2.81 -16.67 -2.68
C PRO A 73 -2.65 -17.82 -1.68
N ASP A 74 -2.72 -17.51 -0.37
CA ASP A 74 -2.62 -18.50 0.72
C ASP A 74 -3.74 -19.57 0.67
N ASN A 75 -4.87 -19.28 0.04
CA ASN A 75 -6.04 -20.16 -0.03
C ASN A 75 -6.20 -20.87 -1.39
N VAL A 76 -5.43 -20.50 -2.41
CA VAL A 76 -5.60 -21.00 -3.79
C VAL A 76 -5.49 -22.53 -3.86
N ASN A 77 -4.59 -23.13 -3.09
CA ASN A 77 -4.39 -24.58 -3.07
C ASN A 77 -5.66 -25.38 -2.68
N ARG A 78 -6.64 -24.75 -2.01
CA ARG A 78 -7.93 -25.36 -1.68
C ARG A 78 -8.84 -25.51 -2.90
N TYR A 79 -8.63 -24.68 -3.93
CA TYR A 79 -9.44 -24.64 -5.15
C TYR A 79 -8.87 -25.52 -6.26
N THR A 80 -7.53 -25.65 -6.34
CA THR A 80 -6.84 -26.34 -7.45
C THR A 80 -7.39 -27.74 -7.74
N PRO A 81 -7.53 -28.66 -6.74
CA PRO A 81 -8.04 -30.01 -7.01
C PRO A 81 -9.49 -30.01 -7.51
N LEU A 82 -10.31 -29.08 -7.00
CA LEU A 82 -11.72 -28.98 -7.39
C LEU A 82 -11.86 -28.53 -8.85
N ILE A 83 -10.97 -27.66 -9.30
CA ILE A 83 -10.94 -27.19 -10.70
C ILE A 83 -10.45 -28.28 -11.64
N GLU A 84 -9.35 -28.96 -11.28
CA GLU A 84 -8.81 -30.08 -12.08
C GLU A 84 -9.82 -31.22 -12.25
N GLU A 85 -10.60 -31.50 -11.21
CA GLU A 85 -11.67 -32.51 -11.22
C GLU A 85 -13.02 -31.96 -11.75
N LYS A 86 -13.08 -30.69 -12.17
CA LYS A 86 -14.28 -30.00 -12.66
C LYS A 86 -15.48 -30.06 -11.70
N LYS A 87 -15.21 -30.05 -10.40
CA LYS A 87 -16.19 -30.04 -9.31
C LYS A 87 -16.70 -28.62 -9.06
N TYR A 88 -17.37 -28.05 -10.04
CA TYR A 88 -17.81 -26.64 -9.99
C TYR A 88 -18.76 -26.33 -8.83
N GLU A 89 -19.65 -27.25 -8.45
CA GLU A 89 -20.53 -27.07 -7.30
C GLU A 89 -19.75 -26.96 -5.98
N ASP A 90 -18.62 -27.68 -5.85
CA ASP A 90 -17.73 -27.58 -4.70
C ASP A 90 -16.97 -26.25 -4.68
N VAL A 91 -16.52 -25.79 -5.86
CA VAL A 91 -15.91 -24.46 -6.03
C VAL A 91 -16.89 -23.37 -5.61
N GLU A 92 -18.16 -23.44 -6.07
CA GLU A 92 -19.19 -22.49 -5.68
C GLU A 92 -19.46 -22.50 -4.17
N ARG A 93 -19.48 -23.67 -3.53
CA ARG A 93 -19.61 -23.79 -2.08
C ARG A 93 -18.43 -23.16 -1.35
N LEU A 94 -17.23 -23.40 -1.84
CA LEU A 94 -15.99 -22.86 -1.26
C LEU A 94 -15.95 -21.33 -1.38
N LEU A 95 -16.24 -20.76 -2.56
CA LEU A 95 -16.32 -19.31 -2.78
C LEU A 95 -17.31 -18.63 -1.84
N LYS A 96 -18.47 -19.27 -1.58
CA LYS A 96 -19.49 -18.75 -0.65
C LYS A 96 -19.04 -18.81 0.82
N ALA A 97 -18.15 -19.73 1.18
CA ALA A 97 -17.62 -19.87 2.53
C ALA A 97 -16.37 -19.00 2.76
N ASP A 98 -15.68 -18.61 1.70
CA ASP A 98 -14.36 -17.98 1.73
C ASP A 98 -14.40 -16.49 1.34
N VAL A 99 -15.53 -15.82 1.57
CA VAL A 99 -15.79 -14.43 1.16
C VAL A 99 -14.72 -13.44 1.66
N ASP A 100 -14.10 -13.72 2.80
CA ASP A 100 -13.04 -12.89 3.37
C ASP A 100 -11.71 -12.95 2.64
N ASN A 101 -11.54 -13.93 1.76
CA ASN A 101 -10.34 -14.16 0.97
C ASN A 101 -10.54 -13.79 -0.51
N ILE A 102 -11.61 -13.06 -0.84
CA ILE A 102 -11.91 -12.62 -2.20
C ILE A 102 -11.64 -11.12 -2.32
N TYR A 103 -10.82 -10.75 -3.29
CA TYR A 103 -10.45 -9.36 -3.58
C TYR A 103 -10.93 -8.95 -4.96
N ILE A 104 -11.35 -7.69 -5.11
CA ILE A 104 -11.65 -7.11 -6.42
C ILE A 104 -10.32 -6.67 -7.05
N LEU A 105 -9.90 -7.34 -8.12
CA LEU A 105 -8.73 -6.95 -8.91
C LEU A 105 -9.06 -5.82 -9.89
N ASP A 106 -10.21 -5.92 -10.56
CA ASP A 106 -10.75 -4.88 -11.41
C ASP A 106 -12.27 -4.85 -11.27
N GLY A 107 -12.83 -3.65 -11.24
CA GLY A 107 -14.27 -3.42 -11.13
C GLY A 107 -14.69 -2.61 -9.91
N LEU A 108 -13.76 -2.14 -9.08
CA LEU A 108 -14.09 -1.44 -7.83
C LEU A 108 -15.05 -0.25 -8.04
N GLN A 109 -14.84 0.56 -9.09
CA GLN A 109 -15.75 1.66 -9.44
C GLN A 109 -17.17 1.18 -9.83
N ARG A 110 -17.27 0.07 -10.56
CA ARG A 110 -18.54 -0.56 -10.93
C ARG A 110 -19.24 -1.06 -9.67
N THR A 111 -18.51 -1.70 -8.76
CA THR A 111 -19.00 -2.14 -7.44
C THR A 111 -19.54 -0.98 -6.61
N TYR A 112 -18.86 0.16 -6.57
CA TYR A 112 -19.32 1.36 -5.87
C TYR A 112 -20.65 1.89 -6.40
N ILE A 113 -20.81 1.93 -7.73
CA ILE A 113 -22.05 2.39 -8.36
C ILE A 113 -23.18 1.40 -8.09
N ILE A 114 -22.92 0.09 -8.25
CA ILE A 114 -23.87 -0.97 -7.94
C ILE A 114 -24.33 -0.85 -6.48
N ASN A 115 -23.40 -0.79 -5.52
CA ASN A 115 -23.72 -0.63 -4.11
C ASN A 115 -24.51 0.66 -3.84
N GLY A 116 -24.16 1.76 -4.53
CA GLY A 116 -24.89 3.02 -4.45
C GLY A 116 -26.34 2.90 -4.93
N ILE A 117 -26.59 2.19 -6.03
CA ILE A 117 -27.93 1.95 -6.57
C ILE A 117 -28.76 1.09 -5.60
N ILE A 118 -28.17 0.00 -5.09
CA ILE A 118 -28.85 -0.89 -4.14
C ILE A 118 -29.18 -0.15 -2.83
N LYS A 119 -28.30 0.74 -2.35
CA LYS A 119 -28.57 1.61 -1.19
C LYS A 119 -29.68 2.64 -1.43
N GLU A 120 -29.99 2.96 -2.68
CA GLU A 120 -31.16 3.77 -3.07
C GLU A 120 -32.43 2.92 -3.27
N GLU A 121 -32.41 1.66 -2.80
CA GLU A 121 -33.52 0.68 -2.87
C GLU A 121 -34.00 0.38 -4.29
N LYS A 122 -33.15 0.64 -5.30
CA LYS A 122 -33.44 0.26 -6.68
C LYS A 122 -32.99 -1.15 -6.94
N ASN A 123 -33.83 -1.93 -7.61
CA ASN A 123 -33.49 -3.29 -8.00
C ASN A 123 -32.70 -3.30 -9.32
N LEU A 124 -31.70 -4.18 -9.41
CA LEU A 124 -30.94 -4.43 -10.62
C LEU A 124 -31.14 -5.90 -10.99
N GLU A 125 -31.91 -6.15 -12.06
CA GLU A 125 -32.27 -7.50 -12.49
C GLU A 125 -31.16 -8.20 -13.28
N GLN A 126 -30.22 -7.44 -13.82
CA GLN A 126 -29.15 -7.95 -14.66
C GLN A 126 -28.14 -8.78 -13.85
N ASN A 127 -27.89 -10.02 -14.27
CA ASN A 127 -26.81 -10.84 -13.72
C ASN A 127 -25.43 -10.28 -14.14
N LEU A 128 -24.46 -10.42 -13.25
CA LEU A 128 -23.06 -10.08 -13.46
C LEU A 128 -22.27 -11.30 -13.92
N LEU A 129 -21.25 -11.03 -14.75
CA LEU A 129 -20.22 -12.00 -15.09
C LEU A 129 -18.95 -11.70 -14.29
N LEU A 130 -18.38 -12.74 -13.70
CA LEU A 130 -17.19 -12.69 -12.89
C LEU A 130 -16.07 -13.46 -13.58
N GLU A 131 -14.86 -12.94 -13.46
CA GLU A 131 -13.62 -13.62 -13.80
C GLU A 131 -12.81 -13.76 -12.50
N ILE A 132 -12.60 -14.97 -12.00
CA ILE A 132 -12.02 -15.23 -10.68
C ILE A 132 -10.67 -15.92 -10.85
N TRP A 133 -9.61 -15.28 -10.36
CA TRP A 133 -8.22 -15.74 -10.51
C TRP A 133 -7.77 -16.54 -9.29
N LEU A 134 -7.17 -17.70 -9.57
CA LEU A 134 -6.60 -18.61 -8.60
C LEU A 134 -5.09 -18.64 -8.76
N GLU A 135 -4.42 -17.58 -8.31
CA GLU A 135 -2.98 -17.42 -8.45
C GLU A 135 -2.26 -17.56 -7.10
N PRO A 136 -1.49 -18.63 -6.88
CA PRO A 136 -0.73 -18.81 -5.64
C PRO A 136 0.55 -17.94 -5.59
N ASN A 137 1.10 -17.54 -6.72
CA ASN A 137 2.27 -16.67 -6.82
C ASN A 137 1.83 -15.21 -6.93
N ILE A 138 2.10 -14.43 -5.89
CA ILE A 138 1.79 -13.00 -5.88
C ILE A 138 2.41 -12.31 -7.09
N ASP A 139 3.63 -12.67 -7.46
CA ASP A 139 4.38 -12.00 -8.51
C ASP A 139 3.65 -12.07 -9.88
N HIS A 140 2.92 -13.16 -10.16
CA HIS A 140 2.03 -13.28 -11.32
C HIS A 140 0.77 -12.40 -11.23
N LEU A 141 0.19 -12.23 -10.02
CA LEU A 141 -0.91 -11.26 -9.82
C LEU A 141 -0.43 -9.85 -10.08
N ILE A 142 0.78 -9.49 -9.63
CA ILE A 142 1.41 -8.18 -9.88
C ILE A 142 1.52 -7.95 -11.38
N TYR A 143 2.12 -8.91 -12.10
CA TYR A 143 2.29 -8.84 -13.55
C TYR A 143 0.96 -8.53 -14.26
N ARG A 144 -0.14 -9.18 -13.84
CA ARG A 144 -1.45 -8.93 -14.45
C ARG A 144 -2.04 -7.56 -14.10
N LEU A 145 -1.93 -7.16 -12.85
CA LEU A 145 -2.49 -5.89 -12.38
C LEU A 145 -1.79 -4.69 -12.98
N ILE A 146 -0.50 -4.83 -13.23
CA ILE A 146 0.36 -3.75 -13.66
C ILE A 146 0.55 -3.79 -15.19
N VAL A 147 1.02 -4.92 -15.72
CA VAL A 147 1.48 -5.02 -17.10
C VAL A 147 0.35 -5.34 -18.07
N LEU A 148 -0.66 -6.13 -17.69
CA LEU A 148 -1.80 -6.42 -18.59
C LEU A 148 -2.85 -5.29 -18.64
N ASN A 149 -2.85 -4.39 -17.65
CA ASN A 149 -3.69 -3.19 -17.65
C ASN A 149 -3.07 -2.00 -18.39
N SER A 150 -1.79 -2.06 -18.80
CA SER A 150 -1.08 -0.99 -19.52
C SER A 150 -1.64 -0.67 -20.91
N GLY A 151 -2.47 -1.56 -21.47
CA GLY A 151 -3.24 -1.32 -22.71
C GLY A 151 -4.60 -0.63 -22.52
N GLN A 152 -5.04 -0.39 -21.28
CA GLN A 152 -6.28 0.33 -20.95
C GLN A 152 -5.97 1.69 -20.32
N LYS A 153 -6.97 2.52 -20.02
CA LYS A 153 -6.73 3.80 -19.32
C LYS A 153 -5.95 3.50 -18.03
N PRO A 154 -4.74 4.04 -17.86
CA PRO A 154 -3.82 3.56 -16.83
C PRO A 154 -4.41 3.80 -15.44
N MET A 155 -4.41 2.73 -14.65
CA MET A 155 -4.68 2.77 -13.22
C MET A 155 -3.54 3.52 -12.53
N SER A 156 -3.84 4.45 -11.62
CA SER A 156 -2.78 5.20 -10.94
C SER A 156 -1.82 4.26 -10.22
N MET A 157 -0.51 4.52 -10.29
CA MET A 157 0.54 3.70 -9.66
C MET A 157 0.27 3.44 -8.18
N ARG A 158 -0.23 4.44 -7.45
CA ARG A 158 -0.71 4.27 -6.06
C ARG A 158 -1.71 3.12 -5.93
N HIS A 159 -2.73 3.08 -6.76
CA HIS A 159 -3.76 2.04 -6.70
C HIS A 159 -3.18 0.66 -7.03
N GLN A 160 -2.23 0.59 -7.96
CA GLN A 160 -1.55 -0.66 -8.31
C GLN A 160 -0.69 -1.17 -7.14
N LEU A 161 0.04 -0.27 -6.47
CA LEU A 161 0.79 -0.58 -5.26
C LEU A 161 -0.10 -0.94 -4.06
N GLU A 162 -1.27 -0.33 -3.93
CA GLU A 162 -2.24 -0.68 -2.89
C GLU A 162 -2.72 -2.12 -3.08
N LEU A 163 -3.08 -2.51 -4.31
CA LEU A 163 -3.52 -3.87 -4.60
C LEU A 163 -2.41 -4.91 -4.42
N LEU A 164 -1.18 -4.56 -4.81
CA LEU A 164 0.03 -5.31 -4.48
C LEU A 164 0.17 -5.51 -2.96
N PHE A 165 0.06 -4.43 -2.18
CA PHE A 165 0.22 -4.51 -0.73
C PHE A 165 -0.95 -5.23 -0.05
N MET A 166 -2.14 -5.23 -0.66
CA MET A 166 -3.29 -5.99 -0.17
C MET A 166 -3.04 -7.49 -0.29
N THR A 167 -2.54 -7.95 -1.44
CA THR A 167 -2.19 -9.38 -1.65
C THR A 167 -0.97 -9.78 -0.81
N MET A 168 -0.08 -8.83 -0.52
CA MET A 168 1.13 -9.06 0.27
C MET A 168 0.95 -8.85 1.77
N LYS A 169 -0.17 -8.30 2.24
CA LYS A 169 -0.40 -7.98 3.66
C LYS A 169 -0.18 -9.19 4.57
N SER A 170 -0.72 -10.35 4.20
CA SER A 170 -0.53 -11.58 4.99
C SER A 170 0.94 -11.98 5.06
N ASN A 171 1.67 -11.88 3.94
CA ASN A 171 3.09 -12.16 3.89
C ASN A 171 3.92 -11.13 4.68
N LEU A 172 3.56 -9.86 4.64
CA LEU A 172 4.24 -8.81 5.39
C LEU A 172 4.07 -9.01 6.90
N ILE A 173 2.85 -9.34 7.36
CA ILE A 173 2.56 -9.67 8.76
C ILE A 173 3.28 -10.97 9.18
N LYS A 174 3.34 -11.98 8.31
CA LYS A 174 4.12 -13.20 8.56
C LYS A 174 5.62 -12.90 8.68
N LYS A 175 6.17 -12.03 7.82
CA LYS A 175 7.59 -11.63 7.84
C LYS A 175 7.92 -10.72 9.03
N ILE A 176 6.97 -9.91 9.49
CA ILE A 176 7.13 -8.94 10.57
C ILE A 176 6.00 -9.15 11.60
N PRO A 177 6.11 -10.13 12.51
CA PRO A 177 5.03 -10.46 13.43
C PRO A 177 4.61 -9.33 14.37
N SER A 178 5.49 -8.35 14.62
CA SER A 178 5.19 -7.17 15.44
C SER A 178 4.38 -6.11 14.70
N LEU A 179 4.29 -6.16 13.37
CA LEU A 179 3.60 -5.18 12.55
C LEU A 179 2.08 -5.38 12.61
N LYS A 180 1.37 -4.31 12.97
CA LYS A 180 -0.10 -4.28 12.93
C LYS A 180 -0.57 -3.15 12.01
N LEU A 181 -1.32 -3.54 10.97
CA LEU A 181 -1.86 -2.60 9.99
C LEU A 181 -3.30 -2.25 10.33
N ILE A 182 -3.54 -0.97 10.62
CA ILE A 182 -4.85 -0.39 10.96
C ILE A 182 -5.40 0.44 9.79
N GLN A 183 -6.68 0.79 9.85
CA GLN A 183 -7.29 1.72 8.89
C GLN A 183 -6.97 3.18 9.27
N GLU A 184 -6.94 4.08 8.29
CA GLU A 184 -6.56 5.50 8.47
C GLU A 184 -7.43 6.22 9.52
N ASN A 185 -8.71 5.89 9.59
CA ASN A 185 -9.66 6.43 10.58
C ASN A 185 -9.41 5.95 12.03
N GLU A 186 -8.61 4.90 12.23
CA GLU A 186 -8.27 4.36 13.55
C GLU A 186 -6.91 4.87 14.06
N GLU A 187 -6.21 5.68 13.28
CA GLU A 187 -4.84 6.05 13.57
C GLU A 187 -4.68 7.02 14.74
N ASP A 188 -5.66 7.92 14.94
CA ASP A 188 -5.75 8.73 16.17
C ASP A 188 -5.89 7.85 17.44
N ARG A 189 -6.11 6.54 17.27
CA ARG A 189 -6.21 5.54 18.34
C ARG A 189 -5.00 4.60 18.41
N ARG A 190 -3.89 4.88 17.69
CA ARG A 190 -2.63 4.15 17.84
C ARG A 190 -2.30 4.02 19.32
N SER A 191 -2.31 2.79 19.81
CA SER A 191 -2.17 2.48 21.24
C SER A 191 -0.84 1.80 21.54
N ASN A 192 -0.26 1.11 20.55
CA ASN A 192 0.97 0.34 20.70
C ASN A 192 2.05 0.74 19.67
N ALA A 193 3.28 0.32 19.94
CA ALA A 193 4.34 0.26 18.94
C ALA A 193 3.92 -0.56 17.72
N ASN A 194 4.45 -0.22 16.55
CA ASN A 194 4.24 -0.93 15.27
C ASN A 194 2.80 -0.98 14.74
N GLU A 195 1.91 -0.13 15.26
CA GLU A 195 0.59 0.09 14.69
C GLU A 195 0.68 1.21 13.64
N PHE A 196 0.58 0.86 12.36
CA PHE A 196 0.64 1.81 11.25
C PHE A 196 -0.61 1.74 10.37
N ALA A 197 -1.08 2.88 9.89
CA ALA A 197 -2.14 2.92 8.90
C ALA A 197 -1.66 2.28 7.58
N PHE A 198 -2.48 1.40 7.00
CA PHE A 198 -2.12 0.62 5.81
C PHE A 198 -1.72 1.52 4.63
N ASP A 199 -2.49 2.57 4.38
CA ASP A 199 -2.26 3.55 3.32
C ASP A 199 -0.89 4.23 3.43
N ARG A 200 -0.42 4.50 4.65
CA ARG A 200 0.91 5.08 4.90
C ARG A 200 2.04 4.14 4.56
N ILE A 201 1.89 2.85 4.84
CA ILE A 201 2.87 1.82 4.45
C ILE A 201 2.93 1.72 2.92
N VAL A 202 1.78 1.81 2.24
CA VAL A 202 1.76 1.85 0.77
C VAL A 202 2.44 3.11 0.22
N LEU A 203 2.19 4.28 0.83
CA LEU A 203 2.87 5.53 0.47
C LEU A 203 4.38 5.46 0.73
N ALA A 204 4.80 4.81 1.81
CA ALA A 204 6.20 4.58 2.13
C ALA A 204 6.86 3.68 1.07
N TYR A 205 6.17 2.62 0.63
CA TYR A 205 6.65 1.77 -0.46
C TYR A 205 6.73 2.51 -1.80
N LYS A 206 5.71 3.32 -2.13
CA LYS A 206 5.76 4.22 -3.29
C LYS A 206 7.01 5.11 -3.22
N ALA A 207 7.23 5.76 -2.08
CA ALA A 207 8.36 6.66 -1.89
C ALA A 207 9.71 5.94 -2.00
N PHE A 208 9.79 4.70 -1.51
CA PHE A 208 10.95 3.82 -1.65
C PHE A 208 11.27 3.51 -3.11
N LEU A 209 10.27 3.07 -3.90
CA LEU A 209 10.45 2.76 -5.32
C LEU A 209 10.83 4.00 -6.13
N MET A 210 10.14 5.12 -5.89
CA MET A 210 10.37 6.41 -6.57
C MET A 210 11.65 7.10 -6.11
N LYS A 211 12.24 6.67 -4.98
CA LYS A 211 13.43 7.28 -4.36
C LYS A 211 13.24 8.78 -4.09
N SER A 212 11.98 9.17 -3.87
CA SER A 212 11.56 10.56 -3.78
C SER A 212 10.43 10.73 -2.75
N THR A 213 10.45 11.87 -2.07
CA THR A 213 9.35 12.33 -1.21
C THR A 213 8.34 13.20 -1.96
N GLU A 214 8.66 13.55 -3.20
CA GLU A 214 7.91 14.54 -3.95
C GLU A 214 6.64 13.96 -4.57
N ILE A 215 5.57 14.70 -4.36
CA ILE A 215 4.45 14.88 -5.28
C ILE A 215 4.61 16.33 -5.75
N ASP A 216 5.66 16.63 -6.52
CA ASP A 216 5.84 18.00 -7.00
C ASP A 216 4.91 18.23 -8.20
N LYS A 217 3.96 19.15 -8.03
CA LYS A 217 3.00 19.54 -9.07
C LYS A 217 3.70 20.14 -10.30
N ASN A 218 4.95 20.59 -10.15
CA ASN A 218 5.73 21.15 -11.25
C ASN A 218 6.44 20.09 -12.11
N ASN A 219 6.49 18.82 -11.67
CA ASN A 219 7.20 17.76 -12.38
C ASN A 219 6.35 16.49 -12.58
N VAL A 220 5.03 16.65 -12.66
CA VAL A 220 4.04 15.58 -12.87
C VAL A 220 4.35 14.71 -14.08
N VAL A 221 5.01 15.27 -15.10
CA VAL A 221 5.41 14.53 -16.29
C VAL A 221 6.54 13.55 -15.96
N SER A 222 7.61 13.99 -15.31
CA SER A 222 8.71 13.12 -14.89
C SER A 222 8.27 12.11 -13.82
N GLU A 223 7.38 12.49 -12.90
CA GLU A 223 6.79 11.57 -11.94
C GLU A 223 6.03 10.46 -12.68
N LYS A 224 5.19 10.80 -13.66
CA LYS A 224 4.47 9.83 -14.47
C LYS A 224 5.42 8.92 -15.27
N PHE A 225 6.47 9.46 -15.87
CA PHE A 225 7.45 8.64 -16.59
C PHE A 225 8.13 7.63 -15.67
N MET A 226 8.53 8.04 -14.46
CA MET A 226 9.11 7.12 -13.48
C MET A 226 8.10 6.10 -12.96
N GLU A 227 6.84 6.51 -12.76
CA GLU A 227 5.76 5.58 -12.45
C GLU A 227 5.61 4.55 -13.57
N ASP A 228 5.49 4.99 -14.82
CA ASP A 228 5.37 4.10 -15.99
C ASP A 228 6.59 3.16 -16.11
N GLU A 229 7.82 3.63 -15.90
CA GLU A 229 9.03 2.78 -15.90
C GLU A 229 9.02 1.71 -14.79
N ILE A 230 8.56 2.05 -13.58
CA ILE A 230 8.44 1.09 -12.48
C ILE A 230 7.33 0.09 -12.77
N LEU A 231 6.24 0.53 -13.39
CA LEU A 231 5.12 -0.34 -13.73
C LEU A 231 5.45 -1.28 -14.91
N ASP A 232 6.17 -0.79 -15.91
CA ASP A 232 6.63 -1.59 -17.05
C ASP A 232 7.83 -2.50 -16.70
N SER A 233 8.31 -2.45 -15.46
CA SER A 233 9.41 -3.28 -15.00
C SER A 233 9.06 -4.76 -14.90
N GLU A 234 10.10 -5.60 -14.94
CA GLU A 234 9.94 -7.05 -14.82
C GLU A 234 9.43 -7.44 -13.43
N GLU A 235 8.71 -8.56 -13.37
CA GLU A 235 8.17 -9.16 -12.15
C GLU A 235 9.25 -9.31 -11.05
N GLU A 236 10.45 -9.74 -11.43
CA GLU A 236 11.61 -9.90 -10.54
C GLU A 236 12.02 -8.57 -9.87
N PHE A 237 11.89 -7.44 -10.58
CA PHE A 237 12.22 -6.12 -10.02
C PHE A 237 11.27 -5.76 -8.88
N LEU A 238 9.96 -5.94 -9.07
CA LEU A 238 8.96 -5.60 -8.07
C LEU A 238 9.05 -6.52 -6.85
N SER A 239 9.25 -7.81 -7.07
CA SER A 239 9.43 -8.81 -6.01
C SER A 239 10.69 -8.52 -5.18
N THR A 240 11.83 -8.25 -5.84
CA THR A 240 13.09 -7.90 -5.17
C THR A 240 12.98 -6.62 -4.34
N ASN A 241 12.37 -5.57 -4.90
CA ASN A 241 12.21 -4.31 -4.18
C ASN A 241 11.25 -4.44 -3.00
N TYR A 242 10.20 -5.24 -3.12
CA TYR A 242 9.32 -5.55 -2.01
C TYR A 242 10.06 -6.24 -0.87
N ASP A 243 10.90 -7.23 -1.16
CA ASP A 243 11.67 -7.95 -0.14
C ASP A 243 12.69 -7.05 0.56
N ILE A 244 13.34 -6.16 -0.18
CA ILE A 244 14.23 -5.14 0.38
C ILE A 244 13.43 -4.18 1.27
N PHE A 245 12.27 -3.70 0.81
CA PHE A 245 11.40 -2.83 1.58
C PHE A 245 10.94 -3.50 2.88
N ALA A 246 10.46 -4.75 2.82
CA ALA A 246 10.02 -5.51 3.98
C ALA A 246 11.15 -5.68 5.01
N LYS A 247 12.39 -5.92 4.56
CA LYS A 247 13.57 -5.97 5.43
C LYS A 247 13.80 -4.64 6.17
N TYR A 248 13.71 -3.51 5.46
CA TYR A 248 13.89 -2.19 6.10
C TYR A 248 12.68 -1.80 6.96
N LEU A 249 11.47 -2.22 6.62
CA LEU A 249 10.29 -2.04 7.46
C LEU A 249 10.40 -2.82 8.76
N SER A 250 10.96 -4.03 8.74
CA SER A 250 11.28 -4.77 9.98
C SER A 250 12.20 -3.97 10.89
N LYS A 251 13.30 -3.42 10.34
CA LYS A 251 14.23 -2.57 11.10
C LYS A 251 13.55 -1.29 11.60
N TYR A 252 12.69 -0.69 10.79
CA TYR A 252 11.92 0.49 11.16
C TYR A 252 10.99 0.21 12.35
N CYS A 253 10.35 -0.96 12.38
CA CYS A 253 9.52 -1.41 13.49
C CYS A 253 10.33 -1.56 14.80
N GLU A 254 11.58 -2.03 14.70
CA GLU A 254 12.46 -2.09 15.88
C GLU A 254 12.77 -0.69 16.44
N LEU A 255 13.02 0.30 15.56
CA LEU A 255 13.20 1.69 15.97
C LEU A 255 11.93 2.28 16.60
N ASP A 256 10.76 2.01 16.00
CA ASP A 256 9.46 2.49 16.48
C ASP A 256 9.11 1.91 17.86
N CYS A 257 9.41 0.64 18.15
CA CYS A 257 9.32 0.09 19.50
C CYS A 257 10.11 0.92 20.52
N LEU A 258 11.38 1.21 20.23
CA LEU A 258 12.26 1.95 21.16
C LEU A 258 11.77 3.40 21.34
N VAL A 259 11.34 4.06 20.26
CA VAL A 259 10.82 5.42 20.29
C VAL A 259 9.50 5.49 21.06
N PHE A 260 8.55 4.60 20.76
CA PHE A 260 7.18 4.64 21.27
C PHE A 260 7.04 4.13 22.70
N ASP A 261 7.67 3.00 23.03
CA ASP A 261 7.50 2.33 24.33
C ASP A 261 8.51 2.79 25.39
N LYS A 262 9.70 3.23 24.98
CA LYS A 262 10.80 3.54 25.90
C LYS A 262 11.10 5.04 25.99
N ILE A 263 11.52 5.67 24.89
CA ILE A 263 12.13 7.01 24.93
C ILE A 263 11.08 8.10 25.14
N TYR A 264 10.04 8.11 24.31
CA TYR A 264 9.04 9.18 24.29
C TYR A 264 7.72 8.79 24.97
N ARG A 265 7.74 7.75 25.81
CA ARG A 265 6.56 7.20 26.50
C ARG A 265 5.72 8.29 27.18
N ASP A 266 6.39 9.18 27.90
CA ASP A 266 5.76 10.25 28.70
C ASP A 266 5.75 11.61 27.98
N SER A 267 6.23 11.68 26.74
CA SER A 267 6.21 12.91 25.95
C SER A 267 4.77 13.28 25.53
N ILE A 268 4.52 14.58 25.32
CA ILE A 268 3.32 15.04 24.62
C ILE A 268 3.22 14.22 23.33
N ASN A 269 2.08 13.55 23.09
CA ASN A 269 1.78 12.56 22.02
C ASN A 269 2.46 12.77 20.64
N ARG A 270 2.90 13.98 20.31
CA ARG A 270 3.59 14.35 19.08
C ARG A 270 4.90 13.58 18.84
N HIS A 271 5.81 13.47 19.82
CA HIS A 271 7.12 12.82 19.59
C HIS A 271 7.05 11.30 19.70
N ARG A 272 6.18 10.80 20.60
CA ARG A 272 5.90 9.37 20.73
C ARG A 272 5.41 8.73 19.44
N ASN A 273 4.57 9.44 18.68
CA ASN A 273 4.01 8.96 17.40
C ASN A 273 4.82 9.39 16.18
N TRP A 274 6.02 9.97 16.35
CA TRP A 274 6.74 10.60 15.26
C TRP A 274 7.06 9.63 14.11
N LEU A 275 7.45 8.38 14.43
CA LEU A 275 7.70 7.36 13.41
C LEU A 275 6.42 6.78 12.76
N ALA A 276 5.22 7.05 13.31
CA ALA A 276 3.98 6.75 12.57
C ALA A 276 3.58 7.86 11.58
N ASP A 277 4.14 9.07 11.68
CA ASP A 277 3.77 10.19 10.83
C ASP A 277 4.02 9.89 9.34
N THR A 278 3.03 10.20 8.49
CA THR A 278 3.11 9.94 7.05
C THR A 278 4.35 10.56 6.41
N ASN A 279 4.72 11.79 6.81
CA ASN A 279 5.87 12.47 6.22
C ASN A 279 7.16 11.78 6.65
N VAL A 280 7.25 11.29 7.89
CA VAL A 280 8.43 10.59 8.41
C VAL A 280 8.61 9.26 7.69
N LEU A 281 7.54 8.47 7.53
CA LEU A 281 7.55 7.22 6.76
C LEU A 281 8.01 7.45 5.31
N ILE A 282 7.36 8.39 4.60
CA ILE A 282 7.72 8.73 3.21
C ILE A 282 9.18 9.18 3.13
N SER A 283 9.62 10.06 4.02
CA SER A 283 10.98 10.59 4.01
C SER A 283 12.02 9.52 4.30
N PHE A 284 11.82 8.70 5.34
CA PHE A 284 12.74 7.61 5.68
C PHE A 284 12.89 6.64 4.51
N PHE A 285 11.77 6.13 3.98
CA PHE A 285 11.80 5.10 2.94
C PHE A 285 12.25 5.63 1.57
N SER A 286 11.96 6.89 1.23
CA SER A 286 12.56 7.53 0.05
C SER A 286 14.08 7.60 0.16
N SER A 287 14.61 7.93 1.35
CA SER A 287 16.04 8.00 1.59
C SER A 287 16.68 6.62 1.54
N VAL A 288 16.05 5.58 2.11
CA VAL A 288 16.52 4.19 1.98
C VAL A 288 16.56 3.79 0.50
N GLY A 289 15.51 4.06 -0.28
CA GLY A 289 15.44 3.73 -1.71
C GLY A 289 16.59 4.33 -2.55
N ARG A 290 17.14 5.48 -2.14
CA ARG A 290 18.31 6.10 -2.81
C ARG A 290 19.62 5.30 -2.63
N PHE A 291 19.68 4.37 -1.68
CA PHE A 291 20.89 3.62 -1.33
C PHE A 291 20.83 2.13 -1.68
N THR A 292 19.69 1.61 -2.17
CA THR A 292 19.50 0.16 -2.43
C THR A 292 20.20 -0.38 -3.68
N ASN A 293 20.56 0.48 -4.63
CA ASN A 293 21.16 0.06 -5.91
C ASN A 293 22.67 -0.25 -5.83
N ASP A 294 23.34 0.04 -4.72
CA ASP A 294 24.80 -0.13 -4.56
C ASP A 294 25.09 -0.88 -3.25
N PRO A 295 25.81 -2.02 -3.28
CA PRO A 295 26.15 -2.79 -2.08
C PRO A 295 26.87 -1.96 -1.00
N LYS A 296 27.75 -1.02 -1.38
CA LYS A 296 28.44 -0.13 -0.44
C LYS A 296 27.46 0.82 0.23
N LYS A 297 26.56 1.42 -0.54
CA LYS A 297 25.50 2.32 -0.02
C LYS A 297 24.53 1.57 0.89
N THR A 298 24.18 0.35 0.51
CA THR A 298 23.34 -0.56 1.30
C THR A 298 24.04 -0.92 2.62
N PHE A 299 25.34 -1.20 2.61
CA PHE A 299 26.12 -1.43 3.82
C PHE A 299 26.06 -0.22 4.76
N ARG A 300 26.33 1.00 4.26
CA ARG A 300 26.27 2.23 5.06
C ARG A 300 24.89 2.48 5.67
N THR A 301 23.83 2.24 4.90
CA THR A 301 22.45 2.39 5.39
C THR A 301 22.16 1.41 6.53
N ASN A 302 22.63 0.16 6.40
CA ASN A 302 22.48 -0.83 7.46
C ASN A 302 23.25 -0.47 8.73
N GLU A 303 24.50 -0.01 8.59
CA GLU A 303 25.32 0.46 9.71
C GLU A 303 24.69 1.68 10.39
N ALA A 304 24.21 2.65 9.63
CA ALA A 304 23.55 3.84 10.18
C ALA A 304 22.31 3.47 11.01
N ILE A 305 21.45 2.58 10.50
CA ILE A 305 20.27 2.11 11.22
C ILE A 305 20.65 1.32 12.47
N ASN A 306 21.67 0.46 12.39
CA ASN A 306 22.16 -0.29 13.55
C ASN A 306 22.73 0.66 14.62
N ASN A 307 23.52 1.67 14.21
CA ASN A 307 24.05 2.67 15.13
C ASN A 307 22.91 3.47 15.78
N LEU A 308 21.92 3.89 14.99
CA LEU A 308 20.74 4.58 15.53
C LEU A 308 20.03 3.71 16.55
N LYS A 309 19.82 2.42 16.25
CA LYS A 309 19.23 1.46 17.18
C LYS A 309 20.02 1.39 18.49
N ASN A 310 21.35 1.25 18.43
CA ASN A 310 22.20 1.21 19.62
C ASN A 310 22.06 2.49 20.47
N VAL A 311 22.07 3.67 19.83
CA VAL A 311 21.85 4.95 20.52
C VAL A 311 20.49 4.99 21.23
N LEU A 312 19.42 4.49 20.57
CA LEU A 312 18.08 4.41 21.18
C LEU A 312 18.02 3.37 22.33
N GLU A 313 18.75 2.27 22.21
CA GLU A 313 18.86 1.24 23.26
C GLU A 313 19.63 1.73 24.51
N GLU A 314 20.59 2.63 24.34
CA GLU A 314 21.34 3.25 25.45
C GLU A 314 20.61 4.43 26.10
N SER A 315 19.74 5.11 25.35
CA SER A 315 18.97 6.28 25.79
C SER A 315 17.98 5.96 26.92
N GLN A 316 17.69 6.93 27.78
CA GLN A 316 16.73 6.83 28.88
C GLN A 316 15.38 7.47 28.53
N PRO A 317 14.29 7.12 29.24
CA PRO A 317 13.00 7.79 29.07
C PRO A 317 13.11 9.31 29.26
N GLY A 318 12.61 10.08 28.30
CA GLY A 318 12.67 11.55 28.30
C GLY A 318 13.88 12.15 27.54
N ASP A 319 14.85 11.32 27.14
CA ASP A 319 15.94 11.76 26.26
C ASP A 319 15.41 12.13 24.86
N ASP A 320 16.22 12.86 24.09
CA ASP A 320 15.93 13.23 22.70
C ASP A 320 17.09 12.83 21.77
N PRO A 321 17.35 11.51 21.58
CA PRO A 321 18.44 11.01 20.74
C PRO A 321 18.23 11.29 19.26
N LEU A 322 16.97 11.41 18.83
CA LEU A 322 16.63 11.80 17.45
C LEU A 322 16.68 13.31 17.23
N ARG A 323 16.89 14.10 18.30
CA ARG A 323 16.93 15.57 18.27
C ARG A 323 15.67 16.19 17.65
N LEU A 324 14.50 15.63 17.96
CA LEU A 324 13.21 16.03 17.42
C LEU A 324 12.82 17.45 17.86
N LYS A 325 13.17 17.86 19.09
CA LYS A 325 12.92 19.23 19.56
C LYS A 325 13.70 20.24 18.72
N TYR A 326 14.96 19.93 18.42
CA TYR A 326 15.82 20.78 17.59
C TYR A 326 15.35 20.79 16.12
N MET A 327 14.97 19.64 15.57
CA MET A 327 14.37 19.55 14.24
C MET A 327 13.09 20.40 14.12
N ASP A 328 12.22 20.38 15.13
CA ASP A 328 10.99 21.20 15.16
C ASP A 328 11.31 22.71 15.22
N GLN A 329 12.37 23.12 15.92
CA GLN A 329 12.86 24.50 15.93
C GLN A 329 13.35 24.91 14.54
N LEU A 330 14.24 24.12 13.92
CA LEU A 330 14.76 24.38 12.58
C LEU A 330 13.65 24.49 11.53
N LYS A 331 12.65 23.60 11.60
CA LYS A 331 11.48 23.65 10.73
C LYS A 331 10.74 24.98 10.86
N THR A 332 10.55 25.49 12.08
CA THR A 332 9.84 26.75 12.34
C THR A 332 10.65 27.96 11.86
N GLU A 333 11.98 27.93 12.01
CA GLU A 333 12.87 29.03 11.64
C GLU A 333 13.12 29.12 10.13
N LYS A 334 13.22 27.98 9.44
CA LYS A 334 13.64 27.89 8.03
C LYS A 334 12.50 27.67 7.05
N ALA A 335 11.42 27.00 7.45
CA ALA A 335 10.27 26.76 6.57
C ALA A 335 9.33 27.97 6.57
N ASP A 336 9.66 29.00 5.78
CA ASP A 336 8.77 30.15 5.56
C ASP A 336 7.45 29.66 4.91
N PRO A 337 6.30 29.75 5.61
CA PRO A 337 5.01 29.28 5.08
C PRO A 337 4.56 30.03 3.82
N LYS A 338 5.17 31.20 3.52
CA LYS A 338 4.92 31.95 2.28
C LYS A 338 5.73 31.44 1.09
N LYS A 339 6.83 30.72 1.33
CA LYS A 339 7.70 30.17 0.27
C LYS A 339 7.44 28.69 0.01
N TYR A 340 7.10 27.92 1.04
CA TYR A 340 6.95 26.47 0.93
C TYR A 340 5.62 25.98 1.48
N ASN A 341 5.06 24.94 0.86
CA ASN A 341 4.04 24.13 1.50
C ASN A 341 4.66 23.44 2.73
N VAL A 342 4.06 23.63 3.91
CA VAL A 342 4.57 23.10 5.19
C VAL A 342 4.84 21.59 5.12
N GLY A 343 3.99 20.82 4.45
CA GLY A 343 4.19 19.37 4.28
C GLY A 343 5.36 19.04 3.36
N PHE A 344 5.59 19.84 2.30
CA PHE A 344 6.74 19.68 1.41
C PHE A 344 8.05 20.00 2.14
N ALA A 345 8.12 21.14 2.83
CA ALA A 345 9.30 21.53 3.59
C ALA A 345 9.65 20.50 4.68
N THR A 346 8.62 19.98 5.38
CA THR A 346 8.79 18.92 6.39
C THR A 346 9.38 17.66 5.78
N ARG A 347 8.82 17.18 4.65
CA ARG A 347 9.35 15.98 3.99
C ARG A 347 10.78 16.18 3.50
N LYS A 348 11.08 17.32 2.88
CA LYS A 348 12.42 17.64 2.37
C LYS A 348 13.45 17.63 3.50
N LEU A 349 13.17 18.33 4.61
CA LEU A 349 14.01 18.36 5.80
C LEU A 349 14.34 16.95 6.31
N ILE A 350 13.29 16.15 6.53
CA ILE A 350 13.43 14.81 7.12
C ILE A 350 14.16 13.89 6.14
N SER A 351 13.85 13.95 4.84
CA SER A 351 14.49 13.08 3.85
C SER A 351 15.96 13.41 3.66
N SER A 352 16.34 14.69 3.57
CA SER A 352 17.74 15.10 3.47
C SER A 352 18.50 14.68 4.73
N GLY A 353 17.88 14.77 5.92
CA GLY A 353 18.59 14.44 7.15
C GLY A 353 18.85 12.94 7.30
N PHE A 354 17.86 12.10 6.98
CA PHE A 354 18.10 10.66 6.89
C PHE A 354 19.08 10.30 5.77
N TYR A 355 19.05 11.01 4.64
CA TYR A 355 20.00 10.80 3.55
C TYR A 355 21.45 11.05 4.02
N GLU A 356 21.70 12.16 4.71
CA GLU A 356 23.03 12.48 5.26
C GLU A 356 23.46 11.51 6.37
N TYR A 357 22.53 11.10 7.22
CA TYR A 357 22.77 10.11 8.25
C TYR A 357 23.16 8.74 7.64
N PHE A 358 22.46 8.29 6.59
CA PHE A 358 22.83 7.06 5.88
C PHE A 358 24.14 7.20 5.09
N ARG A 359 24.39 8.37 4.50
CA ARG A 359 25.61 8.66 3.74
C ARG A 359 26.87 8.55 4.61
N SER A 360 26.77 8.98 5.87
CA SER A 360 27.83 8.94 6.88
C SER A 360 27.90 7.62 7.66
N SER A 361 27.10 6.61 7.31
CA SER A 361 27.00 5.35 8.08
C SER A 361 26.57 5.56 9.54
N GLY A 362 25.91 6.67 9.84
CA GLY A 362 25.52 7.07 11.19
C GLY A 362 26.66 7.63 12.05
N GLU A 363 27.82 7.97 11.49
CA GLU A 363 28.90 8.63 12.22
C GLU A 363 28.55 10.09 12.59
N GLU A 364 27.81 10.77 11.72
CA GLU A 364 27.30 12.11 11.99
C GLU A 364 26.09 12.06 12.94
N SER A 365 26.06 12.97 13.91
CA SER A 365 24.91 13.07 14.82
C SER A 365 23.64 13.51 14.08
N MET A 366 22.47 13.09 14.56
CA MET A 366 21.18 13.53 14.01
C MET A 366 21.04 15.06 14.03
N GLU A 367 21.61 15.74 15.02
CA GLU A 367 21.66 17.21 15.10
C GLU A 367 22.41 17.84 13.92
N SER A 368 23.58 17.29 13.57
CA SER A 368 24.38 17.70 12.42
C SER A 368 23.59 17.48 11.13
N CYS A 369 23.01 16.29 10.95
CA CYS A 369 22.21 15.95 9.79
C CYS A 369 20.99 16.87 9.61
N TRP A 370 20.28 17.22 10.70
CA TRP A 370 19.17 18.18 10.65
C TRP A 370 19.63 19.59 10.27
N THR A 371 20.78 20.02 10.79
CA THR A 371 21.35 21.34 10.47
C THR A 371 21.74 21.45 9.00
N ILE A 372 22.43 20.44 8.46
CA ILE A 372 22.78 20.36 7.04
C ILE A 372 21.51 20.41 6.18
N SER A 373 20.51 19.60 6.52
CA SER A 373 19.27 19.50 5.77
C SER A 373 18.45 20.79 5.80
N ALA A 374 18.43 21.48 6.94
CA ALA A 374 17.74 22.76 7.07
C ALA A 374 18.42 23.90 6.30
N SER A 375 19.70 23.76 5.95
CA SER A 375 20.41 24.71 5.08
C SER A 375 20.02 24.58 3.60
N GLU A 376 19.43 23.45 3.22
CA GLU A 376 18.94 23.17 1.85
C GLU A 376 17.46 23.57 1.64
N LEU A 377 16.78 24.04 2.70
CA LEU A 377 15.44 24.66 2.65
C LEU A 377 15.54 26.16 2.37
#